data_AF-A0A661K815-F1
#
_entry.id   AF-A0A661K815-F1
#
_cell.length_a   1.000
_cell.length_b   1.000
_cell.length_c   1.000
_cell.angle_alpha   90.00
_cell.angle_beta   90.00
_cell.angle_gamma   90.00
#
_symmetry.space_group_name_H-M   'P 1'
#
loop_
_entity.id
_entity.type
_entity.pdbx_description
1 polymer ?
#
loop_
_entity_poly.entity_id
_entity_poly.type
_entity_poly.pdbx_seq_one_letter_code
_entity_poly.pdbx_strand_id
1 'polypeptide(L)'
;MDMDPAFVTRWRRLVLCVFLIVLLLPPSIQASYFPHVTASIGRPNRGRLINGIPFPQGLGGYKLRSVNRSYTTPEVIGGVLAAIFTVKEKFPNTCDLKIGDFSLPRGGRFWPHKSHQNGRDVDLGMYAKNNMELPGLVRMTPRTIDAEKTWALVESLLKSGNVKYMFLDMRLQRVLCKYALKHGVDREFLKRSFQWASGCRYKSVVRHDGEHSTHIHVRFKTPWSEMAGKRWRSLSEEDLLIIAACQEGYLPHEYIYTAKKTLSLAEVSKHLGIKENLIREWNHIKGDTI
;
A
#
# COMPACT_ATOMS: atom_id res chain seq x y z
N MET A 1 14.74 -40.18 4.07
CA MET A 1 15.04 -39.71 2.69
C MET A 1 16.42 -39.12 2.74
N ASP A 2 17.42 -39.94 2.48
CA ASP A 2 18.82 -39.50 2.52
C ASP A 2 19.10 -38.72 1.24
N MET A 3 19.49 -37.45 1.42
CA MET A 3 19.87 -36.60 0.29
C MET A 3 21.24 -37.03 -0.24
N ASP A 4 21.33 -37.03 -1.57
CA ASP A 4 22.56 -37.35 -2.32
C ASP A 4 23.76 -36.53 -1.80
N PRO A 5 24.85 -37.17 -1.34
CA PRO A 5 26.06 -36.50 -0.88
C PRO A 5 26.67 -35.51 -1.89
N ALA A 6 26.48 -35.77 -3.20
CA ALA A 6 26.94 -34.87 -4.25
C ALA A 6 26.13 -33.56 -4.31
N PHE A 7 24.82 -33.64 -4.01
CA PHE A 7 23.93 -32.48 -3.93
C PHE A 7 24.30 -31.57 -2.76
N VAL A 8 24.56 -32.15 -1.57
CA VAL A 8 24.97 -31.41 -0.37
C VAL A 8 26.32 -30.72 -0.57
N THR A 9 27.26 -31.37 -1.24
CA THR A 9 28.60 -30.83 -1.50
C THR A 9 28.56 -29.69 -2.53
N ARG A 10 27.71 -29.81 -3.57
CA ARG A 10 27.50 -28.76 -4.57
C ARG A 10 26.77 -27.55 -4.00
N TRP A 11 25.80 -27.77 -3.10
CA TRP A 11 25.12 -26.69 -2.36
C TRP A 11 26.05 -25.96 -1.39
N ARG A 12 26.88 -26.69 -0.64
CA ARG A 12 27.89 -26.07 0.24
C ARG A 12 28.88 -25.22 -0.53
N ARG A 13 29.34 -25.67 -1.70
CA ARG A 13 30.23 -24.88 -2.58
C ARG A 13 29.53 -23.65 -3.16
N LEU A 14 28.25 -23.75 -3.54
CA LEU A 14 27.48 -22.61 -4.05
C LEU A 14 27.25 -21.54 -2.98
N VAL A 15 26.89 -21.95 -1.76
CA VAL A 15 26.68 -21.04 -0.61
C VAL A 15 27.99 -20.39 -0.18
N LEU A 16 29.11 -21.14 -0.16
CA LEU A 16 30.45 -20.60 0.09
C LEU A 16 30.89 -19.60 -1.00
N CYS A 17 30.62 -19.88 -2.28
CA CYS A 17 30.95 -18.96 -3.38
C CYS A 17 30.13 -17.66 -3.33
N VAL A 18 28.84 -17.72 -2.97
CA VAL A 18 28.01 -16.52 -2.80
C VAL A 18 28.47 -15.69 -1.59
N PHE A 19 28.82 -16.34 -0.47
CA PHE A 19 29.40 -15.65 0.69
C PHE A 19 30.77 -15.01 0.41
N LEU A 20 31.63 -15.68 -0.37
CA LEU A 20 32.95 -15.15 -0.76
C LEU A 20 32.86 -13.98 -1.75
N ILE A 21 31.86 -13.97 -2.65
CA ILE A 21 31.64 -12.84 -3.58
C ILE A 21 31.19 -11.57 -2.83
N VAL A 22 30.41 -11.70 -1.75
CA VAL A 22 29.99 -10.56 -0.91
C VAL A 22 31.16 -9.99 -0.08
N LEU A 23 32.16 -10.81 0.26
CA LEU A 23 33.36 -10.40 1.02
C LEU A 23 34.46 -9.77 0.16
N LEU A 24 34.42 -9.96 -1.17
CA LEU A 24 35.43 -9.44 -2.11
C LEU A 24 35.05 -8.10 -2.77
N LEU A 25 33.87 -7.55 -2.45
CA LEU A 25 33.50 -6.21 -2.89
C LEU A 25 34.28 -5.17 -2.07
N PRO A 26 34.84 -4.12 -2.71
CA PRO A 26 35.53 -3.06 -2.00
C PRO A 26 34.62 -2.43 -0.92
N PRO A 27 35.17 -1.93 0.20
CA PRO A 27 34.39 -1.33 1.29
C PRO A 27 33.45 -0.21 0.84
N SER A 28 33.80 0.48 -0.26
CA SER A 28 32.98 1.50 -0.92
C SER A 28 31.70 0.95 -1.57
N ILE A 29 31.70 -0.31 -2.03
CA ILE A 29 30.50 -1.01 -2.52
C ILE A 29 29.71 -1.62 -1.36
N GLN A 30 30.37 -2.17 -0.34
CA GLN A 30 29.69 -2.62 0.88
C GLN A 30 28.98 -1.46 1.62
N ALA A 31 29.59 -0.27 1.69
CA ALA A 31 28.98 0.92 2.27
C ALA A 31 27.79 1.48 1.46
N SER A 32 27.71 1.15 0.16
CA SER A 32 26.61 1.56 -0.73
C SER A 32 25.39 0.62 -0.70
N TYR A 33 25.51 -0.53 -0.02
CA TYR A 33 24.46 -1.55 0.07
C TYR A 33 23.97 -1.73 1.51
N PHE A 34 24.02 -0.67 2.33
CA PHE A 34 23.12 -0.64 3.49
C PHE A 34 21.72 -0.34 2.95
N PRO A 35 20.78 -1.30 3.02
CA PRO A 35 19.42 -1.01 2.58
C PRO A 35 18.90 0.18 3.40
N HIS A 36 18.36 1.18 2.71
CA HIS A 36 17.82 2.36 3.36
C HIS A 36 16.51 2.00 4.05
N VAL A 37 16.62 1.46 5.27
CA VAL A 37 15.46 1.12 6.09
C VAL A 37 14.64 2.37 6.35
N THR A 38 13.35 2.31 6.01
CA THR A 38 12.38 3.33 6.37
C THR A 38 12.03 3.21 7.84
N ALA A 39 12.06 4.33 8.59
CA ALA A 39 11.74 4.32 10.02
C ALA A 39 10.61 5.30 10.35
N SER A 40 9.56 4.76 10.97
CA SER A 40 8.43 5.51 11.53
C SER A 40 8.66 5.76 13.02
N ILE A 41 9.01 7.00 13.37
CA ILE A 41 9.38 7.37 14.73
C ILE A 41 8.22 8.08 15.44
N GLY A 42 7.98 7.70 16.69
CA GLY A 42 7.03 8.38 17.58
C GLY A 42 5.56 8.13 17.23
N ARG A 43 4.70 9.03 17.68
CA ARG A 43 3.25 8.94 17.46
C ARG A 43 2.87 9.59 16.13
N PRO A 44 1.77 9.18 15.47
CA PRO A 44 1.34 9.78 14.21
C PRO A 44 1.09 11.30 14.24
N ASN A 45 0.86 11.88 15.42
CA ASN A 45 0.67 13.31 15.66
C ASN A 45 1.86 14.01 16.37
N ARG A 46 2.93 13.27 16.66
CA ARG A 46 4.18 13.73 17.28
C ARG A 46 5.28 12.77 16.84
N GLY A 47 5.64 12.84 15.57
CA GLY A 47 6.46 11.82 14.93
C GLY A 47 7.40 12.38 13.87
N ARG A 48 8.26 11.50 13.36
CA ARG A 48 9.17 11.76 12.25
C ARG A 48 9.23 10.55 11.34
N LEU A 49 9.61 10.78 10.09
CA LEU A 49 9.85 9.76 9.09
C LEU A 49 11.33 9.85 8.67
N ILE A 50 12.04 8.73 8.71
CA ILE A 50 13.39 8.61 8.19
C ILE A 50 13.33 7.73 6.96
N ASN A 51 14.03 8.13 5.89
CA ASN A 51 14.07 7.44 4.60
C ASN A 51 12.67 7.14 4.05
N GLY A 52 11.72 8.08 4.24
CA GLY A 52 10.38 7.95 3.68
C GLY A 52 10.43 7.82 2.17
N ILE A 53 9.55 6.99 1.62
CA ILE A 53 9.48 6.73 0.18
C ILE A 53 8.30 7.52 -0.38
N PRO A 54 8.46 8.31 -1.45
CA PRO A 54 7.33 8.95 -2.11
C PRO A 54 6.43 7.87 -2.71
N PHE A 55 5.12 8.02 -2.56
CA PHE A 55 4.17 7.10 -3.17
C PHE A 55 4.39 7.06 -4.69
N PRO A 56 4.46 5.87 -5.31
CA PRO A 56 4.83 5.72 -6.71
C PRO A 56 3.86 6.50 -7.63
N GLN A 57 4.34 6.85 -8.81
CA GLN A 57 3.55 7.48 -9.87
C GLN A 57 3.53 6.56 -11.10
N GLY A 58 2.58 6.75 -12.01
CA GLY A 58 2.56 6.04 -13.29
C GLY A 58 1.95 4.62 -13.26
N LEU A 59 1.62 4.07 -12.09
CA LEU A 59 1.00 2.74 -11.99
C LEU A 59 -0.51 2.70 -12.31
N GLY A 60 -1.12 3.87 -12.48
CA GLY A 60 -2.52 4.04 -12.88
C GLY A 60 -3.56 3.70 -11.81
N GLY A 61 -4.81 4.13 -12.01
CA GLY A 61 -5.91 3.93 -11.06
C GLY A 61 -5.98 4.96 -9.92
N TYR A 62 -5.06 5.90 -9.87
CA TYR A 62 -5.05 6.99 -8.90
C TYR A 62 -4.35 8.24 -9.42
N LYS A 63 -4.69 9.39 -8.84
CA LYS A 63 -3.94 10.65 -9.00
C LYS A 63 -3.60 11.23 -7.63
N LEU A 64 -2.32 11.53 -7.43
CA LEU A 64 -1.82 12.16 -6.21
C LEU A 64 -2.16 13.66 -6.23
N ARG A 65 -2.60 14.19 -5.09
CA ARG A 65 -2.80 15.63 -4.88
C ARG A 65 -1.49 16.40 -4.86
N SER A 66 -0.45 15.83 -4.26
CA SER A 66 0.87 16.45 -4.15
C SER A 66 1.97 15.40 -3.96
N VAL A 67 2.98 15.42 -4.84
CA VAL A 67 4.17 14.56 -4.73
C VAL A 67 5.00 14.91 -3.49
N ASN A 68 5.12 16.20 -3.16
CA ASN A 68 5.89 16.66 -2.00
C ASN A 68 5.28 16.25 -0.65
N ARG A 69 4.05 15.74 -0.65
CA ARG A 69 3.34 15.26 0.53
C ARG A 69 2.96 13.78 0.40
N SER A 70 3.63 13.03 -0.47
CA SER A 70 3.33 11.62 -0.70
C SER A 70 4.29 10.66 0.01
N TYR A 71 5.14 11.16 0.92
CA TYR A 71 6.15 10.33 1.57
C TYR A 71 5.54 9.47 2.67
N THR A 72 5.87 8.19 2.64
CA THR A 72 5.23 7.18 3.48
C THR A 72 6.15 5.97 3.71
N THR A 73 5.68 4.99 4.48
CA THR A 73 6.39 3.71 4.63
C THR A 73 6.03 2.70 3.54
N PRO A 74 6.92 1.72 3.25
CA PRO A 74 6.65 0.63 2.31
C PRO A 74 5.32 -0.08 2.57
N GLU A 75 5.00 -0.36 3.83
CA GLU A 75 3.76 -1.08 4.19
C GLU A 75 2.50 -0.30 3.78
N VAL A 76 2.53 1.03 3.84
CA VAL A 76 1.44 1.88 3.34
C VAL A 76 1.39 1.85 1.81
N ILE A 77 2.53 1.86 1.13
CA ILE A 77 2.59 1.77 -0.34
C ILE A 77 1.89 0.50 -0.81
N GLY A 78 2.35 -0.66 -0.32
CA GLY A 78 1.77 -1.95 -0.70
C GLY A 78 0.29 -2.07 -0.34
N GLY A 79 -0.10 -1.61 0.86
CA GLY A 79 -1.49 -1.67 1.32
C GLY A 79 -2.45 -0.81 0.49
N VAL A 80 -2.04 0.39 0.11
CA VAL A 80 -2.87 1.30 -0.70
C VAL A 80 -2.92 0.84 -2.16
N LEU A 81 -1.79 0.43 -2.75
CA LEU A 81 -1.77 -0.08 -4.13
C LEU A 81 -2.63 -1.34 -4.27
N ALA A 82 -2.52 -2.29 -3.34
CA ALA A 82 -3.35 -3.50 -3.33
C ALA A 82 -4.84 -3.16 -3.30
N ALA A 83 -5.24 -2.17 -2.48
CA ALA A 83 -6.63 -1.76 -2.40
C ALA A 83 -7.13 -1.10 -3.71
N ILE A 84 -6.33 -0.22 -4.30
CA ILE A 84 -6.66 0.43 -5.59
C ILE A 84 -6.78 -0.60 -6.70
N PHE A 85 -5.83 -1.53 -6.81
CA PHE A 85 -5.85 -2.55 -7.85
C PHE A 85 -6.98 -3.56 -7.65
N THR A 86 -7.37 -3.87 -6.42
CA THR A 86 -8.60 -4.65 -6.15
C THR A 86 -9.83 -3.95 -6.76
N VAL A 87 -9.93 -2.62 -6.61
CA VAL A 87 -11.04 -1.85 -7.21
C VAL A 87 -10.97 -1.88 -8.73
N LYS A 88 -9.79 -1.63 -9.33
CA LYS A 88 -9.63 -1.69 -10.79
C LYS A 88 -9.95 -3.06 -11.35
N GLU A 89 -9.55 -4.12 -10.67
CA GLU A 89 -9.84 -5.48 -11.07
C GLU A 89 -11.34 -5.74 -11.11
N LYS A 90 -12.07 -5.27 -10.09
CA LYS A 90 -13.52 -5.42 -10.01
C LYS A 90 -14.27 -4.47 -10.96
N PHE A 91 -13.69 -3.31 -11.26
CA PHE A 91 -14.27 -2.26 -12.10
C PHE A 91 -13.23 -1.73 -13.10
N PRO A 92 -12.96 -2.46 -14.20
CA PRO A 92 -11.87 -2.12 -15.13
C PRO A 92 -11.95 -0.71 -15.74
N ASN A 93 -13.16 -0.18 -15.92
CA ASN A 93 -13.40 1.15 -16.50
C ASN A 93 -13.58 2.24 -15.43
N THR A 94 -13.18 2.00 -14.19
CA THR A 94 -13.32 2.99 -13.12
C THR A 94 -12.43 4.21 -13.34
N CYS A 95 -12.90 5.40 -12.94
CA CYS A 95 -12.07 6.58 -12.88
C CYS A 95 -10.95 6.44 -11.81
N ASP A 96 -9.92 7.26 -11.92
CA ASP A 96 -8.81 7.26 -10.96
C ASP A 96 -9.25 7.73 -9.56
N LEU A 97 -8.79 7.01 -8.53
CA LEU A 97 -8.94 7.44 -7.15
C LEU A 97 -8.10 8.70 -6.88
N LYS A 98 -8.69 9.73 -6.28
CA LYS A 98 -7.90 10.87 -5.78
C LYS A 98 -7.27 10.51 -4.45
N ILE A 99 -5.97 10.71 -4.33
CA ILE A 99 -5.23 10.49 -3.08
C ILE A 99 -4.73 11.84 -2.58
N GLY A 100 -5.03 12.15 -1.33
CA GLY A 100 -4.60 13.35 -0.63
C GLY A 100 -3.19 13.22 -0.08
N ASP A 101 -3.02 13.67 1.16
CA ASP A 101 -1.70 13.74 1.78
C ASP A 101 -1.34 12.43 2.48
N PHE A 102 -0.08 12.06 2.35
CA PHE A 102 0.64 11.15 3.24
C PHE A 102 1.43 12.01 4.22
N SER A 103 2.75 11.85 4.32
CA SER A 103 3.63 12.71 5.14
C SER A 103 4.54 13.59 4.28
N LEU A 104 5.19 14.55 4.92
CA LEU A 104 6.37 15.24 4.36
C LEU A 104 7.57 14.27 4.27
N PRO A 105 8.62 14.59 3.47
CA PRO A 105 9.79 13.72 3.29
C PRO A 105 10.45 13.22 4.59
N ARG A 106 10.48 14.09 5.61
CA ARG A 106 11.03 13.78 6.95
C ARG A 106 9.94 13.62 8.02
N GLY A 107 8.68 13.55 7.59
CA GLY A 107 7.53 13.59 8.47
C GLY A 107 7.41 14.92 9.21
N GLY A 108 6.98 14.88 10.47
CA GLY A 108 6.77 16.05 11.30
C GLY A 108 5.45 16.77 11.04
N ARG A 109 5.15 17.78 11.87
CA ARG A 109 3.89 18.54 11.82
C ARG A 109 3.82 19.39 10.56
N PHE A 110 2.68 19.35 9.87
CA PHE A 110 2.39 20.27 8.77
C PHE A 110 0.90 20.57 8.69
N TRP A 111 0.56 21.80 8.33
CA TRP A 111 -0.82 22.25 8.23
C TRP A 111 -1.50 21.70 6.96
N PRO A 112 -2.80 21.34 6.99
CA PRO A 112 -3.75 21.46 8.12
C PRO A 112 -3.75 20.26 9.08
N HIS A 113 -2.87 19.29 8.88
CA HIS A 113 -2.99 17.98 9.50
C HIS A 113 -2.55 17.95 10.96
N LYS A 114 -3.36 17.29 11.79
CA LYS A 114 -3.04 16.99 13.19
C LYS A 114 -2.15 15.74 13.31
N SER A 115 -2.25 14.80 12.35
CA SER A 115 -1.39 13.61 12.25
C SER A 115 -0.52 13.63 10.98
N HIS A 116 -0.30 12.50 10.30
CA HIS A 116 0.55 12.42 9.10
C HIS A 116 2.05 12.71 9.33
N GLN A 117 2.54 12.54 10.56
CA GLN A 117 3.90 12.97 10.89
C GLN A 117 4.96 11.88 10.73
N ASN A 118 4.58 10.62 10.49
CA ASN A 118 5.53 9.50 10.54
C ASN A 118 5.30 8.42 9.48
N GLY A 119 4.68 8.76 8.35
CA GLY A 119 4.54 7.88 7.19
C GLY A 119 3.49 6.78 7.32
N ARG A 120 2.55 6.90 8.26
CA ARG A 120 1.56 5.84 8.57
C ARG A 120 0.12 6.19 8.21
N ASP A 121 -0.11 7.43 7.80
CA ASP A 121 -1.43 7.97 7.51
C ASP A 121 -1.51 8.36 6.03
N VAL A 122 -2.67 8.18 5.44
CA VAL A 122 -3.01 8.61 4.07
C VAL A 122 -4.47 9.05 4.00
N ASP A 123 -4.73 10.12 3.26
CA ASP A 123 -6.09 10.51 2.89
C ASP A 123 -6.49 9.93 1.55
N LEU A 124 -7.50 9.07 1.52
CA LEU A 124 -8.03 8.50 0.28
C LEU A 124 -9.36 9.17 -0.08
N GLY A 125 -9.54 9.49 -1.35
CA GLY A 125 -10.83 9.91 -1.88
C GLY A 125 -11.88 8.78 -1.81
N MET A 126 -13.06 9.08 -2.31
CA MET A 126 -14.14 8.12 -2.49
C MET A 126 -14.59 8.17 -3.94
N TYR A 127 -15.22 7.11 -4.43
CA TYR A 127 -15.78 7.10 -5.77
C TYR A 127 -17.15 7.80 -5.77
N ALA A 128 -17.40 8.59 -6.81
CA ALA A 128 -18.69 9.23 -7.03
C ALA A 128 -19.52 8.43 -8.04
N LYS A 129 -20.84 8.53 -7.91
CA LYS A 129 -21.78 7.89 -8.84
C LYS A 129 -21.50 8.30 -10.29
N ASN A 130 -21.97 7.47 -11.21
CA ASN A 130 -21.81 7.65 -12.65
C ASN A 130 -20.34 7.68 -13.08
N ASN A 131 -19.44 7.10 -12.26
CA ASN A 131 -18.01 7.08 -12.53
C ASN A 131 -17.39 8.47 -12.73
N MET A 132 -17.96 9.49 -12.09
CA MET A 132 -17.48 10.86 -12.24
C MET A 132 -16.07 11.00 -11.67
N GLU A 133 -15.14 11.47 -12.50
CA GLU A 133 -13.81 11.85 -12.02
C GLU A 133 -13.90 13.12 -11.18
N LEU A 134 -13.31 13.07 -9.99
CA LEU A 134 -13.36 14.18 -9.03
C LEU A 134 -12.15 15.10 -9.22
N PRO A 135 -12.26 16.41 -8.98
CA PRO A 135 -11.11 17.31 -9.08
C PRO A 135 -10.10 17.13 -7.93
N GLY A 136 -10.47 16.41 -6.87
CA GLY A 136 -9.66 16.20 -5.67
C GLY A 136 -10.45 15.48 -4.58
N LEU A 137 -10.08 15.73 -3.32
CA LEU A 137 -10.84 15.26 -2.16
C LEU A 137 -12.07 16.15 -1.96
N VAL A 138 -13.23 15.71 -2.45
CA VAL A 138 -14.48 16.48 -2.41
C VAL A 138 -15.49 15.88 -1.44
N ARG A 139 -16.34 16.73 -0.88
CA ARG A 139 -17.37 16.30 0.09
C ARG A 139 -18.34 15.32 -0.56
N MET A 140 -18.47 14.15 0.05
CA MET A 140 -19.45 13.13 -0.29
C MET A 140 -20.69 13.22 0.59
N THR A 141 -21.81 12.82 -0.01
CA THR A 141 -23.09 12.65 0.67
C THR A 141 -23.64 11.27 0.35
N PRO A 142 -24.65 10.78 1.10
CA PRO A 142 -25.36 9.55 0.73
C PRO A 142 -25.95 9.54 -0.68
N ARG A 143 -26.16 10.71 -1.29
CA ARG A 143 -26.69 10.84 -2.65
C ARG A 143 -25.60 10.75 -3.72
N THR A 144 -24.39 11.22 -3.43
CA THR A 144 -23.31 11.39 -4.41
C THR A 144 -22.29 10.26 -4.41
N ILE A 145 -22.10 9.58 -3.28
CA ILE A 145 -21.15 8.47 -3.15
C ILE A 145 -21.57 7.26 -4.01
N ASP A 146 -20.59 6.69 -4.72
CA ASP A 146 -20.70 5.35 -5.30
C ASP A 146 -20.39 4.34 -4.20
N ALA A 147 -21.45 3.75 -3.64
CA ALA A 147 -21.34 2.83 -2.53
C ALA A 147 -20.62 1.54 -2.92
N GLU A 148 -20.76 1.08 -4.17
CA GLU A 148 -20.22 -0.19 -4.63
C GLU A 148 -18.70 -0.13 -4.76
N LYS A 149 -18.19 0.86 -5.50
CA LYS A 149 -16.74 1.03 -5.69
C LYS A 149 -16.05 1.45 -4.41
N THR A 150 -16.66 2.36 -3.65
CA THR A 150 -16.09 2.80 -2.37
C THR A 150 -16.12 1.66 -1.35
N TRP A 151 -17.15 0.79 -1.36
CA TRP A 151 -17.15 -0.41 -0.54
C TRP A 151 -16.00 -1.35 -0.92
N ALA A 152 -15.76 -1.60 -2.22
CA ALA A 152 -14.66 -2.46 -2.64
C ALA A 152 -13.29 -1.96 -2.15
N LEU A 153 -13.06 -0.64 -2.18
CA LEU A 153 -11.86 -0.02 -1.61
C LEU A 153 -11.75 -0.27 -0.11
N VAL A 154 -12.81 0.05 0.65
CA VAL A 154 -12.83 -0.09 2.11
C VAL A 154 -12.75 -1.55 2.55
N GLU A 155 -13.41 -2.45 1.83
CA GLU A 155 -13.39 -3.88 2.09
C GLU A 155 -11.98 -4.46 1.88
N SER A 156 -11.29 -4.10 0.79
CA SER A 156 -9.92 -4.53 0.54
C SER A 156 -8.97 -4.06 1.65
N LEU A 157 -9.09 -2.78 2.05
CA LEU A 157 -8.34 -2.23 3.18
C LEU A 157 -8.62 -2.97 4.50
N LEU A 158 -9.88 -3.29 4.81
CA LEU A 158 -10.24 -4.03 6.03
C LEU A 158 -9.69 -5.47 6.01
N LYS A 159 -9.86 -6.17 4.88
CA LYS A 159 -9.42 -7.57 4.72
C LYS A 159 -7.90 -7.73 4.73
N SER A 160 -7.15 -6.68 4.39
CA SER A 160 -5.68 -6.70 4.47
C SER A 160 -5.14 -6.99 5.87
N GLY A 161 -5.90 -6.71 6.94
CA GLY A 161 -5.43 -6.81 8.33
C GLY A 161 -4.41 -5.75 8.74
N ASN A 162 -3.90 -4.97 7.79
CA ASN A 162 -2.84 -3.97 7.98
C ASN A 162 -3.36 -2.59 8.36
N VAL A 163 -4.67 -2.37 8.31
CA VAL A 163 -5.29 -1.12 8.77
C VAL A 163 -5.44 -1.12 10.29
N LYS A 164 -4.99 -0.04 10.92
CA LYS A 164 -5.20 0.23 12.35
C LYS A 164 -6.52 0.95 12.57
N TYR A 165 -6.75 2.05 11.86
CA TYR A 165 -7.98 2.83 11.91
C TYR A 165 -8.33 3.41 10.54
N MET A 166 -9.62 3.61 10.29
CA MET A 166 -10.12 4.50 9.25
C MET A 166 -11.05 5.53 9.88
N PHE A 167 -10.94 6.80 9.50
CA PHE A 167 -11.89 7.84 9.90
C PHE A 167 -12.75 8.23 8.71
N LEU A 168 -14.07 8.18 8.90
CA LEU A 168 -15.07 8.42 7.86
C LEU A 168 -16.36 8.95 8.50
N ASP A 169 -17.03 9.91 7.87
CA ASP A 169 -18.30 10.45 8.35
C ASP A 169 -19.37 9.34 8.56
N MET A 170 -20.13 9.45 9.65
CA MET A 170 -21.10 8.43 10.09
C MET A 170 -22.20 8.18 9.04
N ARG A 171 -22.58 9.21 8.27
CA ARG A 171 -23.61 9.09 7.23
C ARG A 171 -23.10 8.25 6.06
N LEU A 172 -21.81 8.35 5.74
CA LEU A 172 -21.17 7.57 4.69
C LEU A 172 -20.93 6.13 5.16
N GLN A 173 -20.51 5.92 6.42
CA GLN A 173 -20.46 4.58 7.01
C GLN A 173 -21.80 3.85 6.89
N ARG A 174 -22.91 4.53 7.20
CA ARG A 174 -24.27 3.96 7.06
C ARG A 174 -24.56 3.48 5.64
N VAL A 175 -24.18 4.27 4.63
CA VAL A 175 -24.41 3.93 3.22
C VAL A 175 -23.61 2.68 2.85
N LEU A 176 -22.32 2.65 3.21
CA LEU A 176 -21.43 1.52 2.96
C LEU A 176 -21.92 0.24 3.67
N CYS A 177 -22.29 0.32 4.95
CA CYS A 177 -22.79 -0.84 5.69
C CYS A 177 -24.13 -1.34 5.13
N LYS A 178 -25.06 -0.45 4.73
CA LYS A 178 -26.32 -0.86 4.10
C LYS A 178 -26.08 -1.54 2.75
N TYR A 179 -25.16 -1.00 1.95
CA TYR A 179 -24.74 -1.63 0.70
C TYR A 179 -24.16 -3.03 0.96
N ALA A 180 -23.22 -3.14 1.90
CA ALA A 180 -22.58 -4.40 2.26
C ALA A 180 -23.59 -5.46 2.72
N LEU A 181 -24.51 -5.11 3.64
CA LEU A 181 -25.57 -6.02 4.11
C LEU A 181 -26.46 -6.50 2.97
N LYS A 182 -26.85 -5.59 2.07
CA LYS A 182 -27.68 -5.93 0.90
C LYS A 182 -26.97 -6.94 -0.02
N HIS A 183 -25.65 -6.93 -0.06
CA HIS A 183 -24.83 -7.83 -0.88
C HIS A 183 -24.23 -9.00 -0.09
N GLY A 184 -24.86 -9.38 1.02
CA GLY A 184 -24.55 -10.62 1.74
C GLY A 184 -23.32 -10.56 2.65
N VAL A 185 -22.77 -9.37 2.92
CA VAL A 185 -21.68 -9.23 3.91
C VAL A 185 -22.22 -9.50 5.30
N ASP A 186 -21.51 -10.35 6.04
CA ASP A 186 -21.86 -10.75 7.40
C ASP A 186 -22.03 -9.54 8.35
N ARG A 187 -23.13 -9.56 9.11
CA ARG A 187 -23.46 -8.50 10.07
C ARG A 187 -22.44 -8.41 11.19
N GLU A 188 -21.89 -9.54 11.65
CA GLU A 188 -20.89 -9.53 12.73
C GLU A 188 -19.55 -8.95 12.25
N PHE A 189 -19.15 -9.24 11.01
CA PHE A 189 -18.03 -8.55 10.36
C PHE A 189 -18.22 -7.02 10.36
N LEU A 190 -19.42 -6.53 9.99
CA LEU A 190 -19.70 -5.09 9.99
C LEU A 190 -19.68 -4.50 11.40
N LYS A 191 -20.21 -5.19 12.42
CA LYS A 191 -20.13 -4.74 13.82
C LYS A 191 -18.69 -4.67 14.33
N ARG A 192 -17.81 -5.62 13.95
CA ARG A 192 -16.39 -5.54 14.31
C ARG A 192 -15.66 -4.43 13.55
N SER A 193 -16.13 -4.08 12.36
CA SER A 193 -15.43 -3.17 11.46
C SER A 193 -15.87 -1.71 11.59
N PHE A 194 -17.17 -1.41 11.66
CA PHE A 194 -17.73 -0.05 11.56
C PHE A 194 -18.38 0.42 12.85
N GLN A 195 -18.06 1.66 13.25
CA GLN A 195 -18.71 2.32 14.38
C GLN A 195 -20.22 2.45 14.18
N TRP A 196 -20.68 2.73 12.96
CA TRP A 196 -22.11 2.81 12.67
C TRP A 196 -22.85 1.50 12.99
N ALA A 197 -22.28 0.36 12.61
CA ALA A 197 -22.89 -0.96 12.84
C ALA A 197 -22.76 -1.42 14.29
N SER A 198 -21.65 -1.08 14.96
CA SER A 198 -21.37 -1.50 16.33
C SER A 198 -22.05 -0.64 17.39
N GLY A 199 -22.37 0.62 17.06
CA GLY A 199 -22.75 1.65 18.03
C GLY A 199 -21.61 2.06 18.98
N CYS A 200 -20.41 1.50 18.85
CA CYS A 200 -19.30 1.64 19.80
C CYS A 200 -17.99 1.99 19.10
N ARG A 201 -17.49 3.21 19.32
CA ARG A 201 -16.26 3.71 18.71
C ARG A 201 -15.02 2.84 19.00
N TYR A 202 -14.87 2.41 20.26
CA TYR A 202 -13.64 1.76 20.71
C TYR A 202 -13.44 0.35 20.13
N LYS A 203 -14.52 -0.29 19.70
CA LYS A 203 -14.50 -1.65 19.14
C LYS A 203 -14.33 -1.69 17.62
N SER A 204 -14.35 -0.53 16.95
CA SER A 204 -14.41 -0.47 15.48
C SER A 204 -13.12 0.09 14.86
N VAL A 205 -12.76 -0.48 13.71
CA VAL A 205 -11.65 0.00 12.87
C VAL A 205 -12.05 1.28 12.15
N VAL A 206 -13.22 1.30 11.52
CA VAL A 206 -13.82 2.48 10.89
C VAL A 206 -14.58 3.29 11.94
N ARG A 207 -14.15 4.52 12.16
CA ARG A 207 -14.60 5.40 13.24
C ARG A 207 -15.14 6.69 12.68
N HIS A 208 -16.16 7.23 13.34
CA HIS A 208 -16.75 8.49 12.94
C HIS A 208 -15.80 9.65 13.19
N ASP A 209 -15.66 10.49 12.18
CA ASP A 209 -15.15 11.85 12.33
C ASP A 209 -15.91 12.75 11.33
N GLY A 210 -16.42 13.90 11.79
CA GLY A 210 -17.28 14.78 11.00
C GLY A 210 -16.51 15.60 9.94
N GLU A 211 -15.21 15.80 10.12
CA GLU A 211 -14.34 16.45 9.13
C GLU A 211 -14.07 15.52 7.92
N HIS A 212 -14.29 14.21 8.09
CA HIS A 212 -13.94 13.16 7.13
C HIS A 212 -15.13 12.79 6.23
N SER A 213 -15.79 13.81 5.70
CA SER A 213 -16.80 13.66 4.65
C SER A 213 -16.23 13.88 3.26
N THR A 214 -15.00 14.41 3.14
CA THR A 214 -14.31 14.65 1.86
C THR A 214 -13.33 13.54 1.48
N HIS A 215 -12.93 12.71 2.45
CA HIS A 215 -11.94 11.64 2.29
C HIS A 215 -12.12 10.60 3.40
N ILE A 216 -11.47 9.46 3.22
CA ILE A 216 -11.24 8.41 4.22
C ILE A 216 -9.80 8.59 4.70
N HIS A 217 -9.61 9.02 5.95
CA HIS A 217 -8.28 8.99 6.58
C HIS A 217 -7.98 7.56 6.97
N VAL A 218 -6.93 6.97 6.42
CA VAL A 218 -6.49 5.60 6.75
C VAL A 218 -5.19 5.66 7.55
N ARG A 219 -5.16 4.97 8.69
CA ARG A 219 -3.95 4.74 9.48
C ARG A 219 -3.56 3.27 9.39
N PHE A 220 -2.32 3.01 9.00
CA PHE A 220 -1.78 1.65 8.89
C PHE A 220 -1.01 1.20 10.14
N LYS A 221 -0.97 -0.12 10.31
CA LYS A 221 0.03 -0.84 11.09
C LYS A 221 1.26 -0.97 10.20
N THR A 222 2.41 -0.53 10.67
CA THR A 222 3.65 -0.50 9.88
C THR A 222 4.74 -1.15 10.75
N PRO A 223 4.63 -2.46 11.02
CA PRO A 223 5.41 -3.10 12.09
C PRO A 223 6.92 -3.02 11.86
N TRP A 224 7.37 -3.16 10.61
CA TRP A 224 8.78 -3.12 10.25
C TRP A 224 9.33 -1.70 10.36
N SER A 225 8.61 -0.73 9.82
CA SER A 225 8.95 0.68 9.95
C SER A 225 8.87 1.20 11.39
N GLU A 226 7.94 0.70 12.20
CA GLU A 226 7.86 1.01 13.64
C GLU A 226 8.99 0.34 14.43
N MET A 227 9.39 -0.88 14.07
CA MET A 227 10.50 -1.59 14.68
C MET A 227 11.81 -0.84 14.44
N ALA A 228 12.06 -0.44 13.18
CA ALA A 228 13.16 0.44 12.81
C ALA A 228 13.16 1.73 13.63
N GLY A 229 12.00 2.39 13.76
CA GLY A 229 11.91 3.67 14.47
C GLY A 229 12.08 3.59 15.99
N LYS A 230 11.67 2.49 16.64
CA LYS A 230 11.79 2.32 18.10
C LYS A 230 13.16 1.85 18.55
N ARG A 231 13.83 1.07 17.71
CA ARG A 231 15.06 0.36 18.08
C ARG A 231 16.27 0.76 17.24
N TRP A 232 16.17 1.80 16.40
CA TRP A 232 17.24 2.19 15.46
C TRP A 232 18.67 2.08 16.01
N ARG A 233 18.92 2.57 17.23
CA ARG A 233 20.25 2.57 17.88
C ARG A 233 20.69 1.22 18.45
N SER A 234 19.79 0.25 18.55
CA SER A 234 20.01 -1.06 19.15
C SER A 234 19.77 -2.21 18.17
N LEU A 235 19.51 -1.92 16.89
CA LEU A 235 19.36 -2.96 15.86
C LEU A 235 20.75 -3.37 15.38
N SER A 236 20.97 -4.67 15.29
CA SER A 236 22.16 -5.23 14.65
C SER A 236 22.10 -5.06 13.13
N GLU A 237 23.20 -5.30 12.42
CA GLU A 237 23.21 -5.31 10.95
C GLU A 237 22.25 -6.38 10.40
N GLU A 238 22.19 -7.55 11.03
CA GLU A 238 21.27 -8.63 10.68
C GLU A 238 19.81 -8.20 10.82
N ASP A 239 19.45 -7.51 11.92
CA ASP A 239 18.10 -6.98 12.11
C ASP A 239 17.74 -5.96 11.01
N LEU A 240 18.67 -5.08 10.64
CA LEU A 240 18.46 -4.09 9.59
C LEU A 240 18.25 -4.75 8.22
N LEU A 241 19.00 -5.81 7.91
CA LEU A 241 18.83 -6.59 6.69
C LEU A 241 17.46 -7.30 6.65
N ILE A 242 17.03 -7.89 7.76
CA ILE A 242 15.71 -8.54 7.85
C ILE A 242 14.59 -7.51 7.67
N ILE A 243 14.68 -6.38 8.37
CA ILE A 243 13.70 -5.29 8.26
C ILE A 243 13.64 -4.77 6.82
N ALA A 244 14.80 -4.55 6.20
CA ALA A 244 14.89 -4.12 4.81
C ALA A 244 14.21 -5.12 3.86
N ALA A 245 14.55 -6.41 3.94
CA ALA A 245 13.93 -7.44 3.11
C ALA A 245 12.40 -7.49 3.30
N CYS A 246 11.93 -7.34 4.54
CA CYS A 246 10.51 -7.28 4.84
C CYS A 246 9.84 -6.01 4.29
N GLN A 247 10.55 -4.89 4.25
CA GLN A 247 10.07 -3.63 3.68
C GLN A 247 9.99 -3.68 2.15
N GLU A 248 11.03 -4.21 1.49
CA GLU A 248 11.08 -4.41 0.05
C GLU A 248 9.88 -5.23 -0.44
N GLY A 249 9.46 -6.26 0.31
CA GLY A 249 8.28 -7.08 -0.03
C GLY A 249 6.94 -6.32 -0.19
N TYR A 250 6.85 -5.05 0.24
CA TYR A 250 5.66 -4.21 0.01
C TYR A 250 5.77 -3.28 -1.21
N LEU A 251 6.97 -3.10 -1.76
CA LEU A 251 7.21 -2.17 -2.83
C LEU A 251 6.90 -2.80 -4.20
N PRO A 252 6.36 -2.03 -5.16
CA PRO A 252 6.30 -2.47 -6.54
C PRO A 252 7.72 -2.64 -7.07
N HIS A 253 7.95 -3.74 -7.79
CA HIS A 253 9.25 -4.03 -8.40
C HIS A 253 9.13 -3.91 -9.92
N GLU A 254 10.13 -3.29 -10.54
CA GLU A 254 10.30 -3.33 -11.98
C GLU A 254 10.93 -4.67 -12.38
N TYR A 255 10.31 -5.35 -13.34
CA TYR A 255 10.82 -6.59 -13.90
C TYR A 255 11.08 -6.39 -15.40
N ILE A 256 12.35 -6.51 -15.80
CA ILE A 256 12.70 -6.56 -17.21
C ILE A 256 12.44 -7.99 -17.69
N TYR A 257 11.40 -8.16 -18.50
CA TYR A 257 11.08 -9.44 -19.12
C TYR A 257 11.58 -9.47 -20.56
N THR A 258 12.62 -10.28 -20.82
CA THR A 258 13.16 -10.50 -22.18
C THR A 258 12.72 -11.86 -22.69
N ALA A 259 11.88 -11.87 -23.73
CA ALA A 259 11.48 -13.11 -24.40
C ALA A 259 12.54 -13.55 -25.43
N LYS A 260 12.89 -14.84 -25.46
CA LYS A 260 13.83 -15.42 -26.45
C LYS A 260 13.26 -15.53 -27.87
N LYS A 261 11.95 -15.33 -28.01
CA LYS A 261 11.18 -15.29 -29.26
C LYS A 261 10.08 -14.24 -29.11
N THR A 262 9.53 -13.76 -30.22
CA THR A 262 8.34 -12.91 -30.19
C THR A 262 7.20 -13.67 -29.50
N LEU A 263 6.66 -13.08 -28.43
CA LEU A 263 5.52 -13.60 -27.70
C LEU A 263 4.36 -12.61 -27.85
N SER A 264 3.15 -13.14 -27.99
CA SER A 264 1.94 -12.33 -27.85
C SER A 264 1.80 -11.83 -26.41
N LEU A 265 1.09 -10.71 -26.23
CA LEU A 265 0.82 -10.19 -24.89
C LEU A 265 0.09 -11.21 -23.99
N ALA A 266 -0.79 -12.03 -24.57
CA ALA A 266 -1.49 -13.10 -23.85
C ALA A 266 -0.52 -14.15 -23.27
N GLU A 267 0.53 -14.50 -24.01
CA GLU A 267 1.57 -15.42 -23.52
C GLU A 267 2.39 -14.79 -22.40
N VAL A 268 2.76 -13.51 -22.53
CA VAL A 268 3.47 -12.78 -21.47
C VAL A 268 2.62 -12.68 -20.20
N SER A 269 1.33 -12.33 -20.35
CA SER A 269 0.35 -12.29 -19.28
C SER A 269 0.26 -13.62 -18.54
N LYS A 270 0.15 -14.73 -19.27
CA LYS A 270 0.11 -16.07 -18.69
C LYS A 270 1.40 -16.45 -17.97
N HIS A 271 2.57 -16.12 -18.55
CA HIS A 271 3.87 -16.43 -17.95
C HIS A 271 4.12 -15.65 -16.66
N LEU A 272 3.73 -14.37 -16.61
CA LEU A 272 3.95 -13.52 -15.45
C LEU A 272 2.83 -13.65 -14.41
N GLY A 273 1.69 -14.22 -14.77
CA GLY A 273 0.49 -14.23 -13.94
C GLY A 273 -0.10 -12.82 -13.75
N ILE A 274 0.20 -11.90 -14.68
CA ILE A 274 -0.25 -10.50 -14.64
C ILE A 274 -1.24 -10.27 -15.78
N LYS A 275 -2.39 -9.66 -15.49
CA LYS A 275 -3.41 -9.40 -16.51
C LYS A 275 -2.90 -8.49 -17.62
N GLU A 276 -3.30 -8.80 -18.86
CA GLU A 276 -2.89 -8.06 -20.07
C GLU A 276 -3.15 -6.55 -19.99
N ASN A 277 -4.29 -6.15 -19.43
CA ASN A 277 -4.65 -4.73 -19.30
C ASN A 277 -3.66 -3.97 -18.40
N LEU A 278 -3.16 -4.60 -17.33
CA LEU A 278 -2.16 -4.02 -16.45
C LEU A 278 -0.79 -3.93 -17.13
N ILE A 279 -0.39 -4.98 -17.86
CA ILE A 279 0.85 -4.97 -18.64
C ILE A 279 0.83 -3.82 -19.66
N ARG A 280 -0.29 -3.65 -20.38
CA ARG A 280 -0.45 -2.55 -21.35
C ARG A 280 -0.34 -1.19 -20.68
N GLU A 281 -1.03 -1.00 -19.57
CA GLU A 281 -1.08 0.29 -18.87
C GLU A 281 0.29 0.68 -18.31
N TRP A 282 0.96 -0.23 -17.61
CA TRP A 282 2.26 0.02 -16.98
C TRP A 282 3.40 0.23 -17.98
N ASN A 283 3.27 -0.32 -19.20
CA ASN A 283 4.26 -0.18 -20.26
C ASN A 283 3.83 0.77 -21.39
N HIS A 284 2.70 1.47 -21.23
CA HIS A 284 2.12 2.38 -22.23
C HIS A 284 1.95 1.78 -23.64
N ILE A 285 1.61 0.50 -23.72
CA ILE A 285 1.48 -0.25 -24.98
C ILE A 285 0.12 0.00 -25.62
N LYS A 286 0.13 0.44 -26.89
CA LYS A 286 -1.07 0.66 -27.72
C LYS A 286 -1.13 -0.39 -28.84
N GLY A 287 -2.23 -1.14 -28.97
CA GLY A 287 -2.41 -2.20 -29.98
C GLY A 287 -1.88 -3.57 -29.56
N ASP A 288 -2.13 -4.63 -30.35
CA ASP A 288 -2.00 -6.03 -29.89
C ASP A 288 -0.59 -6.66 -29.99
N THR A 289 0.39 -5.92 -30.49
CA THR A 289 1.74 -6.43 -30.74
C THR A 289 2.78 -5.75 -29.83
N ILE A 290 3.66 -6.57 -29.24
CA ILE A 290 4.79 -6.20 -28.37
C ILE A 290 6.05 -6.82 -28.95
#